data_AF-A0A0Q9YMF0-F1
#
_entry.id   AF-A0A0Q9YMF0-F1
#
_cell.length_a   1.000
_cell.length_b   1.000
_cell.length_c   1.000
_cell.angle_alpha   90.00
_cell.angle_beta   90.00
_cell.angle_gamma   90.00
#
_symmetry.space_group_name_H-M   'P 1'
#
loop_
_entity.id
_entity.type
_entity.pdbx_description
1 polymer ?
#
loop_
_entity_poly.entity_id
_entity_poly.type
_entity_poly.pdbx_seq_one_letter_code
_entity_poly.pdbx_strand_id
1 'polypeptide(L)'
;MSWRNILGINSSTDTQNPQNVQKECMPVNNAYSASFASKESKLLDALTALCQNLPITPREVYKELSQEDVEDWHIGKLNTSELRAFARSLVQFEKMGQGTIPAHFTEHATCSGCGPIWLWYSGEVLGCCWCHVRGAGKPIPRPLSAKCNKIA
;
A
#
# COMPACT_ATOMS: atom_id res chain seq x y z
N MET A 1 -2.18 -5.31 7.06
CA MET A 1 -3.01 -5.52 5.85
C MET A 1 -2.12 -5.28 4.65
N SER A 2 -2.07 -6.21 3.70
CA SER A 2 -1.23 -6.06 2.48
C SER A 2 -1.80 -4.96 1.58
N TRP A 3 -0.94 -4.10 1.03
CA TRP A 3 -1.32 -3.06 0.07
C TRP A 3 -1.99 -3.65 -1.18
N ARG A 4 -1.70 -4.92 -1.50
CA ARG A 4 -2.35 -5.68 -2.58
C ARG A 4 -3.86 -5.75 -2.42
N ASN A 5 -4.34 -5.96 -1.19
CA ASN A 5 -5.78 -5.99 -0.89
C ASN A 5 -6.43 -4.61 -1.02
N ILE A 6 -5.65 -3.54 -0.82
CA ILE A 6 -6.13 -2.15 -0.94
C ILE A 6 -6.24 -1.76 -2.42
N LEU A 7 -5.37 -2.28 -3.27
CA LEU A 7 -5.38 -2.02 -4.73
C LEU A 7 -6.18 -3.04 -5.54
N GLY A 8 -6.83 -4.01 -4.89
CA GLY A 8 -7.63 -5.04 -5.56
C GLY A 8 -6.79 -6.04 -6.38
N ILE A 9 -5.49 -6.18 -6.08
CA ILE A 9 -4.58 -7.11 -6.75
C ILE A 9 -4.68 -8.46 -6.04
N ASN A 10 -5.78 -9.18 -6.32
CA ASN A 10 -5.90 -10.56 -5.89
C ASN A 10 -5.39 -11.46 -7.02
N SER A 11 -4.16 -11.97 -6.88
CA SER A 11 -3.76 -13.16 -7.63
C SER A 11 -4.44 -14.37 -6.98
N SER A 12 -5.61 -14.75 -7.49
CA SER A 12 -6.23 -16.02 -7.14
C SER A 12 -5.39 -17.17 -7.68
N THR A 13 -4.66 -17.85 -6.79
CA THR A 13 -4.51 -19.32 -6.83
C THR A 13 -4.20 -19.82 -5.43
N ASP A 14 -5.21 -20.43 -4.80
CA ASP A 14 -5.05 -21.42 -3.74
C ASP A 14 -4.13 -22.55 -4.22
N THR A 15 -3.13 -22.93 -3.41
CA THR A 15 -2.82 -24.35 -3.18
C THR A 15 -2.06 -24.49 -1.85
N GLN A 16 -2.65 -25.21 -0.90
CA GLN A 16 -1.99 -25.72 0.30
C GLN A 16 -0.93 -26.77 -0.05
N ASN A 17 0.22 -26.79 0.64
CA ASN A 17 0.71 -28.02 1.29
C ASN A 17 1.85 -27.72 2.30
N PRO A 18 2.03 -28.53 3.36
CA PRO A 18 2.94 -28.27 4.47
C PRO A 18 4.28 -28.98 4.26
N GLN A 19 5.38 -28.38 4.73
CA GLN A 19 6.59 -29.14 5.02
C GLN A 19 7.25 -28.71 6.33
N ASN A 20 7.41 -29.76 7.15
CA ASN A 20 8.12 -29.87 8.40
C ASN A 20 9.63 -30.10 8.14
N VAL A 21 10.43 -29.92 9.20
CA VAL A 21 11.74 -30.56 9.48
C VAL A 21 13.03 -29.77 9.14
N GLN A 22 13.65 -29.32 10.24
CA GLN A 22 15.08 -29.28 10.60
C GLN A 22 16.08 -28.41 9.80
N LYS A 23 16.35 -27.24 10.40
CA LYS A 23 17.67 -26.78 10.91
C LYS A 23 18.90 -27.54 10.37
N GLU A 24 19.48 -27.02 9.29
CA GLU A 24 20.91 -27.18 8.99
C GLU A 24 21.63 -25.83 9.14
N CYS A 25 22.68 -25.84 9.95
CA CYS A 25 23.60 -24.74 10.15
C CYS A 25 24.58 -24.79 8.96
N MET A 26 24.42 -23.91 7.98
CA MET A 26 25.31 -23.80 6.83
C MET A 26 26.05 -22.45 6.81
N PRO A 27 27.30 -22.43 6.33
CA PRO A 27 28.18 -21.25 6.37
C PRO A 27 27.64 -20.17 5.43
N VAL A 28 27.65 -18.93 5.93
CA VAL A 28 27.21 -17.74 5.19
C VAL A 28 28.18 -17.49 4.03
N ASN A 29 27.84 -18.00 2.85
CA ASN A 29 28.65 -17.91 1.64
C ASN A 29 28.44 -16.57 0.89
N ASN A 30 29.55 -15.93 0.49
CA ASN A 30 29.62 -14.68 -0.29
C ASN A 30 28.76 -14.64 -1.57
N ALA A 31 28.41 -15.80 -2.15
CA ALA A 31 27.58 -15.88 -3.36
C ALA A 31 26.13 -15.38 -3.14
N TYR A 32 25.57 -15.56 -1.93
CA TYR A 32 24.22 -15.09 -1.61
C TYR A 32 24.15 -13.56 -1.62
N SER A 33 25.16 -12.89 -1.03
CA SER A 33 25.28 -11.42 -1.01
C SER A 33 25.40 -10.80 -2.40
N ALA A 34 26.18 -11.39 -3.31
CA ALA A 34 26.32 -10.88 -4.67
C ALA A 34 25.02 -11.02 -5.49
N SER A 35 24.30 -12.14 -5.30
CA SER A 35 23.01 -12.37 -5.98
C SER A 35 21.92 -11.41 -5.51
N PHE A 36 21.94 -11.05 -4.22
CA PHE A 36 20.99 -10.11 -3.62
C PHE A 36 21.26 -8.67 -4.08
N ALA A 37 22.51 -8.22 -4.03
CA ALA A 37 22.89 -6.88 -4.50
C ALA A 37 22.55 -6.65 -5.98
N SER A 38 22.72 -7.66 -6.84
CA SER A 38 22.36 -7.57 -8.26
C SER A 38 20.84 -7.46 -8.48
N LYS A 39 20.06 -8.19 -7.68
CA LYS A 39 18.60 -8.18 -7.73
C LYS A 39 18.04 -6.83 -7.28
N GLU A 40 18.55 -6.32 -6.16
CA GLU A 40 18.19 -4.99 -5.63
C GLU A 40 18.49 -3.88 -6.63
N SER A 41 19.67 -3.89 -7.28
CA SER A 41 20.04 -2.90 -8.29
C SER A 41 19.02 -2.84 -9.44
N LYS A 42 18.61 -4.00 -9.98
CA LYS A 42 17.64 -4.06 -11.10
C LYS A 42 16.27 -3.50 -10.71
N LEU A 43 15.81 -3.81 -9.49
CA LEU A 43 14.54 -3.29 -9.01
C LEU A 43 14.62 -1.78 -8.77
N LEU A 44 15.71 -1.27 -8.20
CA LEU A 44 15.90 0.17 -8.02
C LEU A 44 15.95 0.93 -9.35
N ASP A 45 16.56 0.36 -10.39
CA ASP A 45 16.54 0.95 -11.74
C ASP A 45 15.11 1.00 -12.31
N ALA A 46 14.35 -0.09 -12.16
CA ALA A 46 12.95 -0.12 -12.57
C ALA A 46 12.10 0.90 -11.79
N LEU A 47 12.28 0.97 -10.46
CA LEU A 47 11.61 1.95 -9.61
C LEU A 47 12.00 3.39 -9.99
N THR A 48 13.23 3.63 -10.42
CA THR A 48 13.68 4.93 -10.93
C THR A 48 12.85 5.38 -12.12
N ALA A 49 12.65 4.50 -13.10
CA ALA A 49 11.78 4.80 -14.25
C ALA A 49 10.31 4.99 -13.83
N LEU A 50 9.84 4.25 -12.83
CA LEU A 50 8.45 4.30 -12.37
C LEU A 50 8.11 5.56 -11.58
N CYS A 51 9.06 6.05 -10.78
CA CYS A 51 8.90 7.24 -9.94
C CYS A 51 9.08 8.55 -10.74
N GLN A 52 9.38 8.49 -12.04
CA GLN A 52 9.42 9.67 -12.90
C GLN A 52 8.09 10.43 -12.80
N ASN A 53 8.15 11.70 -12.41
CA ASN A 53 7.00 12.60 -12.18
C ASN A 53 6.17 12.31 -10.92
N LEU A 54 6.68 11.50 -9.98
CA LEU A 54 6.09 11.35 -8.66
C LEU A 54 6.97 12.04 -7.60
N PRO A 55 6.38 12.69 -6.59
CA PRO A 55 7.12 13.27 -5.48
C PRO A 55 7.51 12.20 -4.45
N ILE A 56 8.06 11.07 -4.91
CA ILE A 56 8.55 9.96 -4.08
C ILE A 56 9.82 9.41 -4.71
N THR A 57 10.79 9.04 -3.88
CA THR A 57 12.05 8.46 -4.37
C THR A 57 11.93 6.94 -4.57
N PRO A 58 12.70 6.35 -5.49
CA PRO A 58 12.74 4.89 -5.67
C PRO A 58 13.09 4.13 -4.38
N ARG A 59 13.95 4.71 -3.54
CA ARG A 59 14.34 4.13 -2.25
C ARG A 59 13.21 4.13 -1.24
N GLU A 60 12.35 5.13 -1.23
CA GLU A 60 11.17 5.16 -0.36
C GLU A 60 10.17 4.10 -0.79
N VAL A 61 9.91 3.96 -2.11
CA VAL A 61 9.05 2.87 -2.60
C VAL A 61 9.62 1.51 -2.22
N TYR A 62 10.93 1.30 -2.42
CA TYR A 62 11.58 0.03 -2.08
C TYR A 62 11.46 -0.33 -0.59
N LYS A 63 11.59 0.66 0.32
CA LYS A 63 11.46 0.43 1.77
C LYS A 63 10.07 -0.06 2.19
N GLU A 64 9.04 0.30 1.42
CA GLU A 64 7.65 -0.09 1.70
C GLU A 64 7.27 -1.43 1.04
N LEU A 65 8.11 -1.97 0.15
CA LEU A 65 7.92 -3.30 -0.42
C LEU A 65 8.33 -4.36 0.61
N SER A 66 7.48 -5.38 0.75
CA SER A 66 7.86 -6.57 1.49
C SER A 66 8.85 -7.42 0.68
N GLN A 67 9.56 -8.32 1.36
CA GLN A 67 10.44 -9.28 0.70
C GLN A 67 9.67 -10.14 -0.34
N GLU A 68 8.42 -10.48 -0.05
CA GLU A 68 7.53 -11.19 -0.97
C GLU A 68 7.23 -10.36 -2.23
N ASP A 69 7.01 -9.05 -2.10
CA ASP A 69 6.80 -8.16 -3.25
C ASP A 69 8.03 -8.07 -4.15
N VAL A 70 9.22 -8.03 -3.54
CA VAL A 70 10.49 -8.02 -4.28
C VAL A 70 10.67 -9.34 -5.05
N GLU A 71 10.38 -10.47 -4.41
CA GLU A 71 10.46 -11.79 -5.03
C GLU A 71 9.44 -11.95 -6.16
N ASP A 72 8.20 -11.55 -5.93
CA ASP A 72 7.12 -11.59 -6.92
C ASP A 72 7.42 -10.73 -8.13
N TRP A 73 8.09 -9.59 -7.96
CA TRP A 73 8.56 -8.78 -9.08
C TRP A 73 9.61 -9.53 -9.91
N HIS A 74 10.57 -10.17 -9.25
CA HIS A 74 11.63 -10.92 -9.94
C HIS A 74 11.11 -12.11 -10.74
N ILE A 75 10.06 -12.77 -10.27
CA ILE A 75 9.41 -13.89 -10.97
C ILE A 75 8.28 -13.44 -11.90
N GLY A 76 8.07 -12.12 -12.04
CA GLY A 76 7.08 -11.53 -12.95
C GLY A 76 5.63 -11.64 -12.50
N LYS A 77 5.35 -12.08 -11.27
CA LYS A 77 4.02 -12.05 -10.67
C LYS A 77 3.57 -10.64 -10.33
N LEU A 78 4.50 -9.77 -9.98
CA LEU A 78 4.26 -8.34 -9.78
C LEU A 78 4.82 -7.57 -10.97
N ASN A 79 3.95 -6.92 -11.74
CA ASN A 79 4.34 -6.21 -12.94
C ASN A 79 4.63 -4.73 -12.69
N THR A 80 5.20 -4.07 -13.70
CA THR A 80 5.61 -2.65 -13.62
C THR A 80 4.42 -1.71 -13.44
N SER A 81 3.24 -2.03 -14.00
CA SER A 81 2.03 -1.22 -13.81
C SER A 81 1.53 -1.27 -12.37
N GLU A 82 1.56 -2.45 -11.76
CA GLU A 82 1.20 -2.66 -10.35
C GLU A 82 2.16 -1.93 -9.41
N LEU A 83 3.47 -2.01 -9.65
CA LEU A 83 4.46 -1.23 -8.90
C LEU A 83 4.24 0.28 -9.05
N ARG A 84 3.87 0.76 -10.25
CA ARG A 84 3.53 2.17 -10.45
C ARG A 84 2.28 2.56 -9.67
N ALA A 85 1.24 1.72 -9.67
CA ALA A 85 0.02 1.96 -8.89
C ALA A 85 0.32 2.00 -7.40
N PHE A 86 1.19 1.11 -6.92
CA PHE A 86 1.68 1.13 -5.54
C PHE A 86 2.41 2.43 -5.19
N ALA A 87 3.38 2.87 -6.00
CA ALA A 87 4.10 4.12 -5.78
C ALA A 87 3.17 5.34 -5.72
N ARG A 88 2.17 5.41 -6.61
CA ARG A 88 1.14 6.48 -6.59
C ARG A 88 0.29 6.44 -5.31
N SER A 89 0.00 5.24 -4.83
CA SER A 89 -0.78 5.04 -3.61
C SER A 89 0.00 5.47 -2.37
N LEU A 90 1.32 5.25 -2.32
CA LEU A 90 2.18 5.77 -1.24
C LEU A 90 2.16 7.30 -1.19
N VAL A 91 2.34 7.97 -2.33
CA VAL A 91 2.24 9.44 -2.42
C VAL A 91 0.88 9.93 -1.93
N GLN A 92 -0.19 9.22 -2.27
CA GLN A 92 -1.52 9.55 -1.81
C GLN A 92 -1.68 9.37 -0.29
N PHE A 93 -1.18 8.26 0.27
CA PHE A 93 -1.22 8.01 1.71
C PHE A 93 -0.43 9.05 2.50
N GLU A 94 0.71 9.52 1.97
CA GLU A 94 1.47 10.60 2.58
C GLU A 94 0.64 11.90 2.64
N LYS A 95 0.03 12.29 1.53
CA LYS A 95 -0.85 13.47 1.46
C LYS A 95 -2.04 13.35 2.42
N MET A 96 -2.65 12.18 2.49
CA MET A 96 -3.72 11.90 3.44
C MET A 96 -3.22 12.00 4.89
N GLY A 97 -2.01 11.53 5.16
CA GLY A 97 -1.33 11.69 6.44
C GLY A 97 -1.00 13.14 6.80
N GLN A 98 -1.13 14.08 5.86
CA GLN A 98 -1.05 15.53 6.10
C GLN A 98 -2.46 16.18 6.19
N GLY A 99 -3.53 15.39 6.16
CA GLY A 99 -4.91 15.87 6.16
C GLY A 99 -5.41 16.36 4.79
N THR A 100 -4.69 16.08 3.70
CA THR A 100 -5.14 16.45 2.35
C THR A 100 -6.10 15.40 1.80
N ILE A 101 -7.28 15.83 1.37
CA ILE A 101 -8.26 14.96 0.71
C ILE A 101 -7.81 14.70 -0.73
N PRO A 102 -7.66 13.45 -1.18
CA PRO A 102 -7.40 13.14 -2.59
C PRO A 102 -8.52 13.70 -3.48
N ALA A 103 -8.18 14.27 -4.64
CA ALA A 103 -9.14 14.97 -5.50
C ALA A 103 -10.32 14.11 -5.99
N HIS A 104 -10.15 12.79 -6.06
CA HIS A 104 -11.19 11.83 -6.47
C HIS A 104 -12.02 11.31 -5.30
N PHE A 105 -11.74 11.73 -4.06
CA PHE A 105 -12.57 11.41 -2.90
C PHE A 105 -13.70 12.45 -2.80
N THR A 106 -14.70 12.29 -3.65
CA THR A 106 -15.83 13.23 -3.79
C THR A 106 -17.09 12.79 -3.08
N GLU A 107 -17.14 11.54 -2.60
CA GLU A 107 -18.35 10.92 -2.08
C GLU A 107 -18.35 10.85 -0.55
N HIS A 108 -19.56 10.96 0.02
CA HIS A 108 -19.79 10.76 1.44
C HIS A 108 -19.93 9.27 1.77
N ALA A 109 -19.08 8.76 2.65
CA ALA A 109 -19.17 7.40 3.17
C ALA A 109 -19.05 7.37 4.69
N THR A 110 -19.49 6.28 5.29
CA THR A 110 -19.40 6.04 6.74
C THR A 110 -18.52 4.84 7.01
N CYS A 111 -17.46 5.01 7.78
CA CYS A 111 -16.63 3.91 8.24
C CYS A 111 -17.00 3.52 9.68
N SER A 112 -17.16 2.24 9.97
CA SER A 112 -17.45 1.75 11.34
C SER A 112 -16.38 2.17 12.34
N GLY A 113 -15.12 2.21 11.90
CA GLY A 113 -14.00 2.70 12.70
C GLY A 113 -13.96 4.22 12.77
N CYS A 114 -13.99 4.91 11.63
CA CYS A 114 -13.69 6.35 11.55
C CYS A 114 -14.91 7.28 11.69
N GLY A 115 -16.13 6.83 11.45
CA GLY A 115 -17.31 7.69 11.26
C GLY A 115 -17.39 8.26 9.83
N PRO A 116 -18.01 9.43 9.64
CA PRO A 116 -18.16 10.09 8.32
C PRO A 116 -16.80 10.45 7.68
N ILE A 117 -16.62 10.10 6.42
CA ILE A 117 -15.37 10.27 5.67
C ILE A 117 -15.61 10.59 4.20
N TRP A 118 -14.61 11.17 3.54
CA TRP A 118 -14.56 11.30 2.08
C TRP A 118 -13.96 10.03 1.46
N LEU A 119 -14.63 9.46 0.46
CA LEU A 119 -14.18 8.32 -0.36
C LEU A 119 -14.52 8.55 -1.85
N TRP A 120 -14.09 7.64 -2.72
CA TRP A 120 -14.43 7.63 -4.15
C TRP A 120 -15.77 6.93 -4.46
N TYR A 121 -16.48 6.48 -3.43
CA TYR A 121 -17.82 5.89 -3.51
C TYR A 121 -18.58 6.15 -2.21
N SER A 122 -19.91 6.17 -2.29
CA SER A 122 -20.79 6.29 -1.12
C SER A 122 -21.11 4.94 -0.50
N GLY A 123 -21.33 4.88 0.82
CA GLY A 123 -21.81 3.68 1.50
C GLY A 123 -21.20 3.48 2.88
N GLU A 124 -21.37 2.27 3.42
CA GLU A 124 -20.79 1.85 4.69
C GLU A 124 -19.60 0.91 4.49
N VAL A 125 -18.54 1.12 5.26
CA VAL A 125 -17.31 0.32 5.17
C VAL A 125 -16.83 -0.09 6.56
N LEU A 126 -16.37 -1.33 6.69
CA LEU A 126 -15.78 -1.81 7.95
C LEU A 126 -14.48 -1.08 8.29
N GLY A 127 -13.68 -0.77 7.25
CA GLY A 127 -12.43 -0.03 7.37
C GLY A 127 -12.24 0.88 6.15
N CYS A 128 -11.59 2.03 6.37
CA CYS A 128 -11.28 2.97 5.31
C CYS A 128 -9.79 3.30 5.27
N CYS A 129 -9.34 3.88 4.17
CA CYS A 129 -7.98 4.39 3.99
C CYS A 129 -7.58 5.45 5.03
N TRP A 130 -8.54 6.16 5.63
CA TRP A 130 -8.30 7.10 6.74
C TRP A 130 -8.07 6.42 8.10
N CYS A 131 -8.39 5.13 8.27
CA CYS A 131 -8.16 4.42 9.54
C CYS A 131 -6.69 4.45 9.96
N HIS A 132 -5.77 4.37 9.00
CA HIS A 132 -4.34 4.48 9.28
C HIS A 132 -3.97 5.89 9.82
N VAL A 133 -4.49 6.94 9.18
CA VAL A 133 -4.31 8.33 9.62
C VAL A 133 -4.85 8.55 11.04
N ARG A 134 -6.04 8.00 11.34
CA ARG A 134 -6.61 8.01 12.69
C ARG A 134 -5.74 7.27 13.69
N GLY A 135 -5.27 6.07 13.33
CA GLY A 135 -4.42 5.25 14.19
C GLY A 135 -3.12 5.97 14.58
N ALA A 136 -2.61 6.83 13.70
CA ALA A 136 -1.48 7.71 13.97
C ALA A 136 -1.84 8.99 14.77
N GLY A 137 -3.07 9.11 15.27
CA GLY A 137 -3.53 10.27 16.05
C GLY A 137 -3.72 11.56 15.24
N LYS A 138 -3.72 11.47 13.91
CA LYS A 138 -3.83 12.64 13.03
C LYS A 138 -5.29 12.98 12.70
N PRO A 139 -5.61 14.26 12.48
CA PRO A 139 -6.98 14.66 12.13
C PRO A 139 -7.38 14.10 10.77
N ILE A 140 -8.63 13.63 10.68
CA ILE A 140 -9.24 13.19 9.43
C ILE A 140 -10.18 14.30 8.94
N PRO A 141 -10.06 14.75 7.68
CA PRO A 141 -11.02 15.67 7.07
C PRO A 141 -12.42 15.06 7.07
N ARG A 142 -13.39 15.80 7.61
CA ARG A 142 -14.77 15.33 7.71
C ARG A 142 -15.64 15.98 6.65
N PRO A 143 -16.50 15.20 5.97
CA PRO A 143 -17.60 15.78 5.23
C PRO A 143 -18.49 16.56 6.19
N LEU A 144 -19.00 17.71 5.74
CA LEU A 144 -20.01 18.45 6.49
C LEU A 144 -21.29 17.61 6.49
N SER A 145 -21.59 16.95 7.61
CA SER A 145 -22.91 16.36 7.82
C SER A 145 -23.92 17.51 7.82
N ALA A 146 -24.88 17.47 6.90
CA ALA A 146 -25.97 18.45 6.86
C ALA A 146 -26.58 18.61 8.26
N LYS A 147 -26.83 19.87 8.63
CA LYS A 147 -27.13 20.33 9.99
C LYS A 147 -28.22 19.49 10.67
N CYS A 148 -28.06 19.32 11.99
CA CYS A 148 -29.12 18.87 12.88
C CYS A 148 -30.30 19.85 12.78
N ASN A 149 -31.35 19.47 12.06
CA ASN A 149 -32.61 20.20 12.07
C ASN A 149 -33.25 19.99 13.45
N LYS A 150 -33.01 20.94 14.37
CA LYS A 150 -33.89 21.09 15.53
C LYS A 150 -35.25 21.54 15.01
N ILE A 151 -36.19 20.62 14.92
CA ILE A 151 -37.60 20.96 14.81
C ILE A 151 -37.96 21.54 16.19
N ALA A 152 -38.27 22.84 16.20
CA ALA A 152 -38.76 23.56 17.37
C ALA A 152 -40.22 23.19 17.67
#